data_AF-A0A8K0C5T5-F1
#
_entry.id   AF-A0A8K0C5T5-F1
#
_cell.length_a   1.000
_cell.length_b   1.000
_cell.length_c   1.000
_cell.angle_alpha   90.00
_cell.angle_beta   90.00
_cell.angle_gamma   90.00
#
_symmetry.space_group_name_H-M   'P 1'
#
loop_
_entity.id
_entity.type
_entity.pdbx_description
1 polymer ?
#
loop_
_entity_poly.entity_id
_entity_poly.type
_entity_poly.pdbx_seq_one_letter_code
_entity_poly.pdbx_strand_id
1 'polypeptide(L)'
;MIQPLDKTVIGALKTFYIEEIRISLKTNQRVVSLFDVGELFGPAYVRVQPAERTIKGFATTGLYPSRRSIFNDEDFLEQHIKMKMLPQLPIHNQRSSTQGKKIKIQMQVNPEDISPIPTLKKKVGTQGRKPGKAKIITSIPNKEELEESVRII
;
A
#
# COMPACT_ATOMS: atom_id res chain seq x y z
N MET A 1 6.93 -1.30 3.22
CA MET A 1 6.82 0.13 2.82
C MET A 1 5.37 0.54 2.96
N ILE A 2 5.09 1.68 3.63
CA ILE A 2 3.73 2.21 3.85
C ILE A 2 3.42 3.24 2.77
N GLN A 3 2.24 3.19 2.15
CA GLN A 3 1.88 4.12 1.08
C GLN A 3 1.59 5.53 1.66
N PRO A 4 2.01 6.63 0.99
CA PRO A 4 1.77 8.00 1.45
C PRO A 4 0.28 8.32 1.59
N LEU A 5 -0.52 7.82 0.65
CA LEU A 5 -1.97 8.01 0.59
C LEU A 5 -2.66 7.43 1.84
N ASP A 6 -2.29 6.22 2.23
CA ASP A 6 -2.88 5.54 3.40
C ASP A 6 -2.63 6.31 4.69
N LYS A 7 -1.46 6.95 4.81
CA LYS A 7 -1.09 7.74 5.99
C LYS A 7 -1.85 9.06 6.09
N THR A 8 -2.16 9.71 4.98
CA THR A 8 -2.67 11.10 5.03
C THR A 8 -4.11 11.24 4.62
N VAL A 9 -4.53 10.59 3.54
CA VAL A 9 -5.90 10.68 3.06
C VAL A 9 -6.78 9.76 3.87
N ILE A 10 -6.41 8.47 4.01
CA ILE A 10 -7.28 7.47 4.64
C ILE A 10 -7.41 7.73 6.14
N GLY A 11 -6.30 8.03 6.82
CA GLY A 11 -6.30 8.35 8.24
C GLY A 11 -7.19 9.55 8.55
N ALA A 12 -7.10 10.61 7.75
CA ALA A 12 -7.87 11.82 7.98
C ALA A 12 -9.33 11.71 7.52
N LEU A 13 -9.60 10.95 6.46
CA LEU A 13 -10.95 10.64 6.00
C LEU A 13 -11.75 9.90 7.07
N LYS A 14 -11.14 8.93 7.76
CA LYS A 14 -11.78 8.23 8.88
C LYS A 14 -12.18 9.20 9.99
N THR A 15 -11.28 10.10 10.39
CA THR A 15 -11.56 11.09 11.44
C THR A 15 -12.73 12.00 11.06
N PHE A 16 -12.70 12.58 9.87
CA PHE A 16 -13.76 13.48 9.41
C PHE A 16 -15.08 12.79 9.15
N TYR A 17 -15.06 11.55 8.66
CA TYR A 17 -16.29 10.79 8.48
C TYR A 17 -16.95 10.47 9.82
N ILE A 18 -16.16 10.15 10.85
CA ILE A 18 -16.68 9.95 12.22
C ILE A 18 -17.25 11.25 12.79
N GLU A 19 -16.64 12.40 12.50
CA GLU A 19 -17.19 13.71 12.88
C GLU A 19 -18.56 13.97 12.23
N GLU A 20 -18.70 13.74 10.92
CA GLU A 20 -20.00 13.89 10.23
C GLU A 20 -21.06 12.96 10.81
N ILE A 21 -20.70 11.70 11.10
CA ILE A 21 -21.61 10.77 11.77
C ILE A 21 -22.05 11.32 13.13
N ARG A 22 -21.11 11.84 13.94
CA ARG A 22 -21.44 12.41 15.26
C ARG A 22 -22.35 13.63 15.16
N ILE A 23 -22.14 14.48 14.15
CA ILE A 23 -23.00 15.63 13.89
C ILE A 23 -24.40 15.15 13.49
N SER A 24 -24.49 14.22 12.53
CA SER A 24 -25.77 13.69 12.06
C SER A 24 -26.57 12.99 13.15
N LEU A 25 -25.92 12.21 14.04
CA LEU A 25 -26.57 11.57 15.18
C LEU A 25 -27.15 12.59 16.18
N LYS A 26 -26.48 13.74 16.37
CA LYS A 26 -26.99 14.81 17.24
C LYS A 26 -28.16 15.56 16.63
N THR A 27 -28.10 15.82 15.31
CA THR A 27 -29.13 16.61 14.60
C THR A 27 -30.38 15.79 14.33
N ASN A 28 -30.23 14.57 13.80
CA ASN A 28 -31.36 13.80 13.26
C ASN A 28 -31.93 12.78 14.26
N GLN A 29 -31.32 12.57 15.43
CA GLN A 29 -31.71 11.63 16.50
C GLN A 29 -32.09 10.21 16.02
N ARG A 30 -31.68 9.84 14.79
CA ARG A 30 -31.90 8.55 14.15
C ARG A 30 -30.58 7.86 13.91
N VAL A 31 -30.62 6.53 13.88
CA VAL A 31 -29.45 5.73 13.52
C VAL A 31 -29.04 5.97 12.06
N VAL A 32 -27.73 6.06 11.83
CA VAL A 32 -27.15 6.20 10.48
C VAL A 32 -27.39 4.89 9.71
N SER A 33 -28.10 5.00 8.59
CA SER A 33 -28.38 3.91 7.67
C SER A 33 -27.37 3.89 6.51
N LEU A 34 -27.35 2.81 5.74
CA LEU A 34 -26.54 2.68 4.52
C LEU A 34 -26.85 3.78 3.50
N PHE A 35 -28.10 4.26 3.44
CA PHE A 35 -28.51 5.32 2.52
C PHE A 35 -27.89 6.69 2.87
N ASP A 36 -27.48 6.89 4.12
CA ASP A 36 -26.92 8.15 4.60
C ASP A 36 -25.42 8.24 4.34
N VAL A 37 -24.79 7.12 3.98
CA VAL A 37 -23.34 7.05 3.78
C VAL A 37 -22.88 8.06 2.73
N GLY A 38 -23.62 8.20 1.62
CA GLY A 38 -23.29 9.16 0.57
C GLY A 38 -23.36 10.62 1.05
N GLU A 39 -24.41 10.95 1.81
CA GLU A 39 -24.62 12.29 2.37
C GLU A 39 -23.53 12.67 3.37
N LEU A 40 -23.10 11.73 4.21
CA LEU A 40 -22.04 11.96 5.21
C LEU A 40 -20.64 11.90 4.59
N PHE A 41 -20.44 11.10 3.54
CA PHE A 41 -19.13 10.92 2.92
C PHE A 41 -18.70 12.14 2.11
N GLY A 42 -19.61 12.78 1.37
CA GLY A 42 -19.30 13.94 0.52
C GLY A 42 -18.60 15.07 1.30
N PRO A 43 -19.21 15.61 2.37
CA PRO A 43 -18.62 16.67 3.19
C PRO A 43 -17.30 16.23 3.85
N ALA A 44 -17.22 14.99 4.33
CA ALA A 44 -15.99 14.45 4.90
C ALA A 44 -14.85 14.40 3.85
N TYR A 45 -15.15 13.96 2.63
CA TYR A 45 -14.18 13.83 1.55
C TYR A 45 -13.63 15.19 1.09
N VAL A 46 -14.49 16.21 0.94
CA VAL A 46 -14.08 17.57 0.57
C VAL A 46 -13.07 18.14 1.57
N ARG A 47 -13.25 17.86 2.87
CA ARG A 47 -12.31 18.31 3.91
C ARG A 47 -10.94 17.61 3.84
N VAL A 48 -10.85 16.41 3.26
CA VAL A 48 -9.58 15.66 3.12
C VAL A 48 -8.74 16.13 1.95
N GLN A 49 -9.35 16.71 0.92
CA GLN A 49 -8.68 17.11 -0.33
C GLN A 49 -7.49 18.08 -0.24
N PRO A 50 -7.25 18.90 0.82
CA PRO A 50 -6.17 19.87 0.80
C PRO A 50 -4.79 19.25 0.48
N ALA A 51 -4.13 19.80 -0.54
CA ALA A 51 -2.83 19.36 -1.02
C ALA A 51 -1.74 19.37 0.07
N GLU A 52 -1.85 20.24 1.06
CA GLU A 52 -0.96 20.28 2.23
C GLU A 52 -0.89 18.95 2.97
N ARG A 53 -2.00 18.23 3.09
CA ARG A 53 -2.05 16.92 3.75
C ARG A 53 -1.29 15.89 2.95
N THR A 54 -1.44 15.94 1.63
CA THR A 54 -0.71 15.09 0.69
C THR A 54 0.80 15.36 0.77
N ILE A 55 1.23 16.63 0.79
CA ILE A 55 2.64 17.02 0.92
C ILE A 55 3.26 16.47 2.22
N LYS A 56 2.56 16.65 3.35
CA LYS A 56 2.99 16.07 4.64
C LYS A 56 3.10 14.54 4.56
N GLY A 57 2.23 13.89 3.80
CA GLY A 57 2.27 12.43 3.61
C GLY A 57 3.48 11.95 2.85
N PHE A 58 3.78 12.61 1.74
CA PHE A 58 5.02 12.34 1.00
C PHE A 58 6.27 12.65 1.84
N ALA A 59 6.22 13.67 2.71
CA ALA A 59 7.32 13.96 3.63
C ALA A 59 7.52 12.84 4.67
N THR A 60 6.45 12.37 5.32
CA THR A 60 6.53 11.29 6.33
C THR A 60 6.92 9.92 5.76
N THR A 61 6.85 9.74 4.44
CA THR A 61 7.28 8.52 3.75
C THR A 61 8.68 8.64 3.17
N GLY A 62 9.33 9.80 3.31
CA GLY A 62 10.67 10.05 2.77
C GLY A 62 10.71 10.24 1.26
N LEU A 63 9.55 10.35 0.60
CA LEU A 63 9.44 10.58 -0.84
C LEU A 63 9.50 12.06 -1.21
N TYR A 64 9.32 12.96 -0.23
CA TYR A 64 9.37 14.40 -0.40
C TYR A 64 10.16 15.05 0.75
N PRO A 65 10.91 16.14 0.50
CA PRO A 65 11.15 16.79 -0.78
C PRO A 65 12.04 15.94 -1.70
N SER A 66 11.78 16.01 -3.01
CA SER A 66 12.62 15.34 -4.02
C SER A 66 13.98 16.04 -4.07
N ARG A 67 14.93 15.54 -3.27
CA ARG A 67 16.29 16.07 -3.21
C ARG A 67 17.06 15.58 -4.44
N ARG A 68 17.09 16.40 -5.50
CA ARG A 68 17.85 16.09 -6.72
C ARG A 68 19.37 16.25 -6.52
N SER A 69 19.81 17.09 -5.58
CA SER A 69 21.24 17.29 -5.26
C SER A 69 21.66 16.54 -3.98
N ILE A 70 21.40 15.23 -3.92
CA ILE A 70 22.00 14.39 -2.86
C ILE A 70 23.45 14.02 -3.15
N PHE A 71 23.92 14.24 -4.39
CA PHE A 71 25.30 14.00 -4.80
C PHE A 71 25.97 15.34 -5.10
N ASN A 72 27.14 15.54 -4.51
CA ASN A 72 28.04 16.63 -4.86
C ASN A 72 29.06 16.16 -5.89
N ASP A 73 29.67 17.09 -6.62
CA ASP A 73 30.70 16.76 -7.62
C ASP A 73 31.86 15.94 -7.03
N GLU A 74 32.15 16.14 -5.74
CA GLU A 74 33.13 15.36 -4.97
C GLU A 74 32.77 13.88 -4.84
N ASP A 75 31.48 13.54 -4.67
CA ASP A 75 31.03 12.14 -4.57
C ASP A 75 31.26 11.38 -5.90
N PHE A 76 31.21 12.10 -7.03
CA PHE A 76 31.53 11.55 -8.35
C PHE A 76 33.03 11.41 -8.55
N LEU A 77 33.83 12.34 -8.02
CA LEU A 77 35.30 12.27 -8.07
C LEU A 77 35.83 11.10 -7.24
N GLU A 78 35.30 10.89 -6.05
CA GLU A 78 35.64 9.74 -5.20
C GLU A 78 35.29 8.41 -5.87
N GLN A 79 34.12 8.32 -6.53
CA GLN A 79 33.78 7.14 -7.33
C GLN A 79 34.76 6.93 -8.49
N HIS A 80 35.15 8.00 -9.18
CA HIS A 80 36.11 7.93 -10.29
C HIS A 80 37.49 7.46 -9.82
N ILE A 81 38.00 8.01 -8.71
CA ILE A 81 39.26 7.62 -8.09
C ILE A 81 39.18 6.18 -7.59
N LYS A 82 38.09 5.78 -6.93
CA LYS A 82 37.86 4.41 -6.44
C LYS A 82 37.78 3.40 -7.58
N MET A 83 37.16 3.75 -8.71
CA MET A 83 37.18 2.95 -9.93
C MET A 83 38.61 2.77 -10.48
N LYS A 84 39.43 3.82 -10.38
CA LYS A 84 40.82 3.82 -10.87
C LYS A 84 41.80 3.13 -9.90
N MET A 85 41.48 3.12 -8.61
CA MET A 85 42.26 2.49 -7.53
C MET A 85 41.84 1.05 -7.21
N LEU A 86 40.72 0.56 -7.75
CA LEU A 86 40.42 -0.87 -7.69
C LEU A 86 41.53 -1.63 -8.43
N PRO A 87 42.18 -2.63 -7.79
CA PRO A 87 43.13 -3.47 -8.50
C PRO A 87 42.40 -4.08 -9.69
N GLN A 88 42.96 -3.87 -10.88
CA GLN A 88 42.42 -4.41 -12.12
C GLN A 88 42.30 -5.93 -11.92
N LEU A 89 41.06 -6.41 -11.75
CA LEU A 89 40.80 -7.82 -11.92
C LEU A 89 41.29 -8.19 -13.32
N PRO A 90 42.01 -9.32 -13.48
CA PRO A 90 42.73 -9.63 -14.70
C PRO A 90 41.84 -9.47 -15.93
N ILE A 91 42.27 -8.61 -16.85
CA ILE A 91 41.60 -8.31 -18.11
C ILE A 91 41.61 -9.60 -18.95
N HIS A 92 40.50 -10.32 -18.97
CA HIS A 92 40.29 -11.34 -19.99
C HIS A 92 39.87 -10.64 -21.29
N ASN A 93 40.84 -10.47 -22.18
CA ASN A 93 40.66 -9.86 -23.49
C ASN A 93 39.79 -10.76 -24.39
N GLN A 94 38.53 -10.38 -24.62
CA GLN A 94 37.75 -10.89 -25.75
C GLN A 94 37.31 -9.72 -26.62
N ARG A 95 38.07 -9.46 -27.69
CA ARG A 95 37.56 -8.71 -28.84
C ARG A 95 36.78 -9.68 -29.72
N SER A 96 35.48 -9.48 -29.82
CA SER A 96 34.68 -10.00 -30.93
C SER A 96 33.49 -9.09 -31.22
N SER A 97 33.58 -8.37 -32.33
CA SER A 97 32.50 -7.66 -32.98
C SER A 97 31.50 -8.65 -33.58
N THR A 98 30.39 -8.94 -32.90
CA THR A 98 29.04 -9.25 -33.45
C THR A 98 28.12 -9.74 -32.32
N GLN A 99 26.87 -9.24 -32.31
CA GLN A 99 25.63 -9.80 -31.74
C GLN A 99 25.67 -10.41 -30.31
N GLY A 100 24.81 -9.86 -29.44
CA GLY A 100 24.82 -10.10 -28.00
C GLY A 100 24.86 -11.55 -27.53
N LYS A 101 25.60 -11.81 -26.44
CA LYS A 101 25.50 -13.00 -25.58
C LYS A 101 25.99 -12.74 -24.15
N LYS A 102 25.03 -12.82 -23.24
CA LYS A 102 25.00 -13.30 -21.84
C LYS A 102 26.32 -13.37 -21.04
N ILE A 103 26.43 -12.48 -20.06
CA ILE A 103 27.31 -12.62 -18.89
C ILE A 103 26.78 -13.77 -18.02
N LYS A 104 27.55 -14.86 -17.86
CA LYS A 104 27.28 -15.90 -16.85
C LYS A 104 27.82 -15.43 -15.50
N ILE A 105 26.99 -14.72 -14.73
CA ILE A 105 27.16 -14.67 -13.27
C ILE A 105 26.54 -15.96 -12.76
N GLN A 106 27.36 -16.99 -12.51
CA GLN A 106 26.91 -18.15 -11.74
C GLN A 106 26.92 -17.77 -10.26
N MET A 107 25.88 -17.04 -9.86
CA MET A 107 25.40 -17.08 -8.49
C MET A 107 23.95 -17.51 -8.62
N GLN A 108 23.72 -18.82 -8.72
CA GLN A 108 22.39 -19.39 -8.59
C GLN A 108 21.98 -19.22 -7.13
N VAL A 109 21.45 -18.05 -6.78
CA VAL A 109 20.76 -17.82 -5.52
C VAL A 109 19.31 -18.18 -5.72
N ASN A 110 18.79 -19.12 -4.91
CA ASN A 110 17.37 -19.39 -4.93
C ASN A 110 16.64 -18.18 -4.32
N PRO A 111 15.43 -17.86 -4.82
CA PRO A 111 14.65 -16.75 -4.26
C PRO A 111 14.38 -16.90 -2.75
N GLU A 112 14.39 -18.14 -2.24
CA GLU A 112 14.23 -18.45 -0.81
C GLU A 112 15.43 -17.99 0.05
N ASP A 113 16.62 -17.85 -0.52
CA ASP A 113 17.84 -17.46 0.22
C ASP A 113 17.90 -15.95 0.48
N ILE A 114 17.26 -15.15 -0.36
CA ILE A 114 17.25 -13.68 -0.29
C ILE A 114 16.12 -13.18 0.61
N SER A 115 15.00 -13.91 0.63
CA SER A 115 13.84 -13.62 1.46
C SER A 115 13.20 -14.92 1.92
N PRO A 116 13.64 -15.49 3.06
CA PRO A 116 13.07 -16.73 3.55
C PRO A 116 11.58 -16.55 3.83
N ILE A 117 10.75 -17.45 3.28
CA ILE A 117 9.30 -17.42 3.48
C ILE A 117 9.03 -17.64 4.97
N PRO A 118 8.27 -16.75 5.64
CA PRO A 118 7.93 -16.94 7.04
C PRO A 118 7.09 -18.22 7.21
N THR A 119 7.68 -19.23 7.83
CA THR A 119 7.00 -20.49 8.12
C THR A 119 5.95 -20.25 9.22
N LEU A 120 4.68 -20.49 8.92
CA LEU A 120 3.62 -20.48 9.94
C LEU A 120 3.83 -21.64 10.91
N LYS A 121 4.35 -21.36 12.11
CA LYS A 121 4.27 -22.30 13.22
C LYS A 121 2.80 -22.43 13.59
N LYS A 122 2.14 -23.51 13.16
CA LYS A 122 0.83 -23.89 13.71
C LYS A 122 1.03 -24.10 15.20
N LYS A 123 0.61 -23.15 16.03
CA LYS A 123 0.45 -23.41 17.46
C LYS A 123 -0.62 -24.48 17.55
N VAL A 124 -0.23 -25.72 17.82
CA VAL A 124 -1.15 -26.78 18.26
C VAL A 124 -1.54 -26.41 19.69
N GLY A 125 -2.34 -25.36 19.83
CA GLY A 125 -3.03 -25.07 21.06
C GLY A 125 -4.16 -26.06 21.18
N THR A 126 -4.21 -26.81 22.27
CA THR A 126 -5.33 -27.68 22.66
C THR A 126 -6.62 -26.91 22.94
N GLN A 127 -6.59 -25.57 22.91
CA GLN A 127 -7.78 -24.72 22.92
C GLN A 127 -8.13 -24.27 21.51
N GLY A 128 -8.94 -25.09 20.83
CA GLY A 128 -9.61 -24.67 19.61
C GLY A 128 -10.64 -23.57 19.90
N ARG A 129 -10.59 -22.47 19.13
CA ARG A 129 -11.73 -21.55 19.04
C ARG A 129 -12.82 -22.25 18.22
N LYS A 130 -14.05 -22.31 18.74
CA LYS A 130 -15.20 -22.89 18.02
C LYS A 130 -15.34 -22.21 16.65
N PRO A 131 -15.47 -22.95 15.54
CA PRO A 131 -15.63 -22.35 14.22
C PRO A 131 -16.93 -21.54 14.20
N GLY A 132 -16.82 -20.24 13.96
CA GLY A 132 -17.98 -19.38 13.77
C GLY A 132 -18.59 -19.63 12.39
N LYS A 133 -19.90 -19.82 12.32
CA LYS A 133 -20.62 -19.89 11.04
C LYS A 133 -20.72 -18.48 10.45
N ALA A 134 -20.40 -18.32 9.17
CA ALA A 134 -20.60 -17.06 8.47
C ALA A 134 -22.11 -16.76 8.37
N LYS A 135 -22.53 -15.62 8.90
CA LYS A 135 -23.87 -15.07 8.68
C LYS A 135 -23.76 -14.03 7.58
N ILE A 136 -24.55 -14.17 6.52
CA ILE A 136 -24.63 -13.17 5.45
C ILE A 136 -25.36 -11.96 6.05
N ILE A 137 -24.64 -10.85 6.24
CA ILE A 137 -25.17 -9.61 6.83
C ILE A 137 -25.64 -8.64 5.72
N THR A 138 -25.27 -8.89 4.47
CA THR A 138 -25.47 -7.96 3.34
C THR A 138 -26.72 -8.25 2.52
N SER A 139 -27.75 -8.94 3.05
CA SER A 139 -29.03 -8.96 2.36
C SER A 139 -29.61 -7.55 2.39
N ILE A 140 -29.66 -6.91 1.22
CA ILE A 140 -30.42 -5.68 1.01
C ILE A 140 -31.86 -5.99 1.49
N PRO A 141 -32.50 -5.13 2.29
CA PRO A 141 -33.78 -5.42 2.93
C PRO A 141 -34.88 -5.85 1.94
N ASN A 142 -34.77 -5.44 0.68
CA ASN A 142 -35.78 -5.71 -0.36
C ASN A 142 -35.40 -6.90 -1.28
N LYS A 143 -34.38 -7.68 -0.92
CA LYS A 143 -33.93 -8.82 -1.74
C LYS A 143 -35.03 -9.88 -1.90
N GLU A 144 -35.80 -10.10 -0.85
CA GLU A 144 -36.92 -11.07 -0.85
C GLU A 144 -38.08 -10.58 -1.73
N GLU A 145 -38.46 -9.31 -1.61
CA GLU A 145 -39.51 -8.68 -2.45
C GLU A 145 -39.15 -8.70 -3.95
N LEU A 146 -37.89 -8.46 -4.29
CA LEU A 146 -37.39 -8.50 -5.67
C LEU A 146 -37.37 -9.93 -6.24
N GLU A 147 -36.99 -10.93 -5.43
CA GLU A 147 -37.02 -12.34 -5.84
C GLU A 147 -38.45 -12.86 -6.04
N GLU A 148 -39.40 -12.43 -5.21
CA GLU A 148 -40.83 -12.74 -5.37
C GLU A 148 -41.40 -12.11 -6.65
N SER A 149 -41.06 -10.86 -6.92
CA SER A 149 -41.51 -10.16 -8.14
C SER A 149 -41.01 -10.81 -9.43
N VAL A 150 -39.79 -11.37 -9.41
CA VAL A 150 -39.21 -12.07 -10.57
C VAL A 150 -39.79 -13.48 -10.75
N ARG A 151 -40.27 -14.14 -9.69
CA ARG A 151 -40.89 -15.47 -9.76
C ARG A 151 -42.34 -15.45 -10.27
N ILE A 152 -42.99 -14.28 -10.27
CA ILE A 152 -44.39 -14.12 -10.69
C ILE A 152 -44.51 -13.83 -12.20
N ILE A 153 -43.38 -13.73 -12.92
CA ILE A 153 -43.30 -13.63 -14.39
C ILE A 153 -42.95 -15.01 -14.97
#